data_AF-A0A944RS09-F1
#
_entry.id   AF-A0A944RS09-F1
#
_cell.length_a   1.000
_cell.length_b   1.000
_cell.length_c   1.000
_cell.angle_alpha   90.00
_cell.angle_beta   90.00
_cell.angle_gamma   90.00
#
_symmetry.space_group_name_H-M   'P 1'
#
loop_
_entity.id
_entity.type
_entity.pdbx_description
1 polymer ?
#
loop_
_entity_poly.entity_id
_entity_poly.type
_entity_poly.pdbx_seq_one_letter_code
_entity_poly.pdbx_strand_id
1 'polypeptide(L)'
;MTYHIKLRTKLFLGLMSFLVFFACSSKDNTEVVDLTRFLSKYQSSNANITDTSAISQDKFIGVSGSARLIVTTSGGVTGVNVHLNGSEVVGSGNNITAGKLEVPVTLVKDNVVSVTVNGAPESSATIRVKQEAQITMYVKSRMHFNTNVSDYEASSKFYEKLGFGTMMGFPDSNTQAMARAMGVETPTSYDGSKGGEVGSYLLHGQLKSLSIMTWGGDAMKGGIIDLIEFMIPGNDEPPYAKLNHLGIAKATMYTRDIAADYEYMKGIGVKFISAPVTRSDGTTFAIFSDLDGTFYELTQKERDDKKIKTTHIFTLGPITINVSDFERSSAWYQMMGYKVFKELPSTDSLEVAKAMGFDEKYKIKGAILKREKDGSMIELVQWITPHNPEPPYGMPINHLGIARTAFGTGDMEADVAVLKAQGVKFVSDITPCCSGPDSPGSIVAFFDPDGTIIELAEQGIVSQVSMFWNWKKDQIFK
;
A
#
# COMPACT_ATOMS: atom_id res chain seq x y z
N MET A 1 -61.32 -7.62 -3.58
CA MET A 1 -60.64 -6.44 -3.01
C MET A 1 -60.10 -6.73 -1.60
N THR A 2 -59.35 -7.83 -1.43
CA THR A 2 -58.87 -8.27 -0.09
C THR A 2 -57.45 -8.88 -0.13
N TYR A 3 -56.79 -8.86 -1.29
CA TYR A 3 -55.43 -9.40 -1.47
C TYR A 3 -54.34 -8.31 -1.47
N HIS A 4 -54.70 -7.03 -1.67
CA HIS A 4 -53.72 -5.93 -1.75
C HIS A 4 -53.32 -5.31 -0.41
N ILE A 5 -54.02 -5.61 0.69
CA ILE A 5 -53.73 -5.00 2.00
C ILE A 5 -52.73 -5.85 2.81
N LYS A 6 -52.71 -7.19 2.66
CA LYS A 6 -51.77 -8.06 3.39
C LYS A 6 -50.32 -8.02 2.87
N LEU A 7 -50.09 -7.59 1.63
CA LEU A 7 -48.74 -7.51 1.05
C LEU A 7 -47.98 -6.24 1.48
N ARG A 8 -48.70 -5.14 1.76
CA ARG A 8 -48.08 -3.87 2.20
C ARG A 8 -47.61 -3.91 3.67
N THR A 9 -48.30 -4.65 4.55
CA THR A 9 -47.91 -4.76 5.97
C THR A 9 -46.69 -5.67 6.19
N LYS A 10 -46.48 -6.70 5.35
CA LYS A 10 -45.25 -7.52 5.38
C LYS A 10 -44.03 -6.82 4.77
N LEU A 11 -44.23 -5.94 3.79
CA LEU A 11 -43.15 -5.13 3.20
C LEU A 11 -42.62 -4.08 4.19
N PHE A 12 -43.50 -3.48 5.00
CA PHE A 12 -43.12 -2.45 5.99
C PHE A 12 -42.44 -3.02 7.24
N LEU A 13 -42.87 -4.19 7.74
CA LEU A 13 -42.16 -4.86 8.86
C LEU A 13 -40.80 -5.45 8.44
N GLY A 14 -40.65 -5.82 7.17
CA GLY A 14 -39.36 -6.23 6.60
C GLY A 14 -38.35 -5.09 6.51
N LEU A 15 -38.80 -3.87 6.18
CA LEU A 15 -37.94 -2.68 6.15
C LEU A 15 -37.48 -2.25 7.55
N MET A 16 -38.36 -2.27 8.56
CA MET A 16 -37.97 -1.91 9.94
C MET A 16 -37.05 -2.94 10.61
N SER A 17 -37.22 -4.24 10.31
CA SER A 17 -36.34 -5.27 10.87
C SER A 17 -34.96 -5.31 10.18
N PHE A 18 -34.85 -4.81 8.94
CA PHE A 18 -33.58 -4.67 8.23
C PHE A 18 -32.76 -3.46 8.69
N LEU A 19 -33.44 -2.37 9.09
CA LEU A 19 -32.83 -1.19 9.73
C LEU A 19 -32.23 -1.49 11.11
N VAL A 20 -32.77 -2.48 11.83
CA VAL A 20 -32.27 -2.86 13.18
C VAL A 20 -31.11 -3.86 13.11
N PHE A 21 -30.99 -4.67 12.05
CA PHE A 21 -29.90 -5.64 11.92
C PHE A 21 -28.56 -5.07 11.43
N PHE A 22 -28.54 -3.85 10.87
CA PHE A 22 -27.30 -3.16 10.48
C PHE A 22 -26.84 -2.08 11.48
N ALA A 23 -27.51 -1.96 12.63
CA ALA A 23 -27.06 -1.15 13.76
C ALA A 23 -26.24 -1.96 14.78
N CYS A 24 -25.67 -3.10 14.39
CA CYS A 24 -24.49 -3.60 15.09
C CYS A 24 -23.31 -2.72 14.66
N SER A 25 -23.13 -1.61 15.38
CA SER A 25 -21.86 -0.92 15.48
C SER A 25 -20.76 -1.98 15.54
N SER A 26 -19.93 -2.03 14.49
CA SER A 26 -18.59 -2.58 14.69
C SER A 26 -18.05 -1.85 15.91
N LYS A 27 -17.58 -2.60 16.91
CA LYS A 27 -16.78 -1.96 17.95
C LYS A 27 -15.56 -1.40 17.21
N ASP A 28 -15.60 -0.10 16.97
CA ASP A 28 -14.55 0.63 16.28
C ASP A 28 -13.39 0.71 17.26
N ASN A 29 -12.43 -0.17 17.06
CA ASN A 29 -11.27 -0.27 17.93
C ASN A 29 -10.39 0.94 17.66
N THR A 30 -10.44 1.91 18.57
CA THR A 30 -9.37 2.90 18.71
C THR A 30 -8.08 2.16 19.03
N GLU A 31 -7.08 2.33 18.17
CA GLU A 31 -5.75 1.77 18.37
C GLU A 31 -4.83 2.87 18.91
N VAL A 32 -3.94 2.51 19.85
CA VAL A 32 -2.85 3.40 20.26
C VAL A 32 -1.66 3.11 19.36
N VAL A 33 -1.28 4.10 18.55
CA VAL A 33 -0.20 3.98 17.57
C VAL A 33 0.94 4.93 17.95
N ASP A 34 2.16 4.39 18.03
CA ASP A 34 3.36 5.16 18.38
C ASP A 34 4.06 5.69 17.11
N LEU A 35 3.55 6.82 16.61
CA LEU A 35 3.93 7.40 15.32
C LEU A 35 5.30 8.08 15.40
N THR A 36 6.11 7.88 14.35
CA THR A 36 7.33 8.66 14.15
C THR A 36 6.98 9.96 13.44
N ARG A 37 7.05 11.10 14.15
CA ARG A 37 6.74 12.44 13.64
C ARG A 37 7.90 13.09 12.91
N PHE A 38 9.12 12.78 13.35
CA PHE A 38 10.35 13.25 12.74
C PHE A 38 11.40 12.13 12.77
N LEU A 39 12.18 12.02 11.70
CA LEU A 39 13.30 11.10 11.60
C LEU A 39 14.38 11.74 10.74
N SER A 40 15.59 11.84 11.28
CA SER A 40 16.79 12.20 10.53
C SER A 40 17.93 11.24 10.89
N LYS A 41 18.76 10.92 9.90
CA LYS A 41 19.90 10.00 10.00
C LYS A 41 21.15 10.74 9.53
N TYR A 42 22.23 10.66 10.32
CA TYR A 42 23.52 11.27 10.06
C TYR A 42 24.57 10.16 10.06
N GLN A 43 25.42 10.11 9.04
CA GLN A 43 26.49 9.13 8.94
C GLN A 43 27.72 9.76 8.28
N SER A 44 28.90 9.57 8.87
CA SER A 44 30.17 9.87 8.19
C SER A 44 30.66 8.63 7.44
N SER A 45 31.17 8.84 6.24
CA SER A 45 31.76 7.82 5.40
C SER A 45 33.29 7.79 5.38
N ASN A 46 33.99 8.81 5.92
CA ASN A 46 35.47 8.91 6.00
C ASN A 46 36.02 10.22 6.65
N ALA A 47 35.17 11.19 6.99
CA ALA A 47 35.57 12.49 7.57
C ALA A 47 35.03 12.66 8.99
N ASN A 48 35.48 13.65 9.77
CA ASN A 48 34.74 13.97 10.99
C ASN A 48 33.30 14.34 10.62
N ILE A 49 32.32 13.86 11.39
CA ILE A 49 31.01 14.51 11.37
C ILE A 49 31.22 15.85 12.04
N THR A 50 31.44 16.87 11.24
CA THR A 50 31.27 18.27 11.60
C THR A 50 30.22 18.78 10.65
N ASP A 51 28.97 18.32 10.82
CA ASP A 51 27.87 18.88 10.06
C ASP A 51 27.45 20.19 10.75
N THR A 52 28.31 21.19 10.59
CA THR A 52 28.01 22.60 10.89
C THR A 52 27.40 23.30 9.67
N SER A 53 27.24 22.58 8.57
CA SER A 53 26.75 23.03 7.26
C SER A 53 25.25 22.81 7.06
N ALA A 54 24.47 22.85 8.13
CA ALA A 54 23.19 23.54 8.16
C ALA A 54 22.72 23.56 9.62
N ILE A 55 22.24 24.71 10.09
CA ILE A 55 21.07 24.69 10.95
C ILE A 55 19.98 24.06 10.08
N SER A 56 19.90 22.72 9.97
CA SER A 56 18.80 22.08 9.25
C SER A 56 17.59 22.32 10.13
N GLN A 57 16.86 23.37 9.80
CA GLN A 57 15.63 23.71 10.49
C GLN A 57 14.52 22.91 9.82
N ASP A 58 14.42 21.64 10.20
CA ASP A 58 13.42 20.76 9.63
C ASP A 58 12.06 21.01 10.29
N LYS A 59 11.04 21.13 9.46
CA LYS A 59 9.66 21.27 9.91
C LYS A 59 8.97 19.93 9.87
N PHE A 60 8.20 19.63 10.91
CA PHE A 60 7.38 18.43 10.94
C PHE A 60 6.06 18.68 11.67
N ILE A 61 5.04 17.93 11.27
CA ILE A 61 3.71 17.98 11.89
C ILE A 61 3.68 17.04 13.10
N GLY A 62 3.22 17.56 14.22
CA GLY A 62 2.86 16.78 15.41
C GLY A 62 1.42 17.04 15.82
N VAL A 63 1.00 16.42 16.92
CA VAL A 63 -0.22 16.78 17.65
C VAL A 63 0.19 17.47 18.93
N SER A 64 -0.53 18.51 19.35
CA SER A 64 -0.23 19.20 20.61
C SER A 64 -0.30 18.22 21.79
N GLY A 65 0.81 18.07 22.53
CA GLY A 65 0.87 17.18 23.68
C GLY A 65 2.21 16.46 23.85
N SER A 66 2.22 15.48 24.73
CA SER A 66 3.41 14.70 25.09
C SER A 66 3.97 13.92 23.91
N ALA A 67 5.29 13.85 23.84
CA ALA A 67 6.05 13.07 22.88
C ALA A 67 7.42 12.74 23.47
N ARG A 68 8.24 12.04 22.68
CA ARG A 68 9.57 11.57 23.08
C ARG A 68 10.56 11.84 21.97
N LEU A 69 11.67 12.47 22.30
CA LEU A 69 12.81 12.63 21.41
C LEU A 69 13.82 11.54 21.74
N ILE A 70 14.20 10.78 20.73
CA ILE A 70 15.11 9.64 20.82
C ILE A 70 16.34 9.94 19.98
N VAL A 71 17.50 9.96 20.62
CA VAL A 71 18.82 10.06 19.99
C VAL A 71 19.49 8.71 20.07
N THR A 72 19.82 8.11 18.93
CA THR A 72 20.63 6.89 18.86
C THR A 72 21.95 7.21 18.20
N THR A 73 23.07 6.87 18.84
CA THR A 73 24.41 7.13 18.33
C THR A 73 25.24 5.85 18.30
N SER A 74 26.16 5.76 17.35
CA SER A 74 27.17 4.71 17.29
C SER A 74 28.48 5.24 16.69
N GLY A 75 29.57 4.48 16.86
CA GLY A 75 30.90 4.92 16.49
C GLY A 75 31.46 5.96 17.45
N GLY A 76 32.26 6.90 16.93
CA GLY A 76 32.97 7.93 17.70
C GLY A 76 32.23 9.25 17.84
N VAL A 77 30.90 9.24 18.00
CA VAL A 77 30.12 10.47 18.25
C VAL A 77 30.60 11.12 19.55
N THR A 78 30.96 12.40 19.48
CA THR A 78 31.48 13.20 20.61
C THR A 78 30.47 14.20 21.15
N GLY A 79 29.41 14.50 20.40
CA GLY A 79 28.32 15.34 20.88
C GLY A 79 27.14 15.38 19.93
N VAL A 80 25.94 15.50 20.51
CA VAL A 80 24.70 15.76 19.78
C VAL A 80 24.00 16.90 20.48
N ASN A 81 23.62 17.94 19.73
CA ASN A 81 22.78 19.01 20.21
C ASN A 81 21.48 19.01 19.40
N VAL A 82 20.34 19.07 20.09
CA VAL A 82 19.03 19.15 19.46
C VAL A 82 18.22 20.28 20.10
N HIS A 83 17.74 21.20 19.27
CA HIS A 83 16.74 22.18 19.66
C HIS A 83 15.40 21.82 19.04
N LEU A 84 14.34 21.91 19.84
CA LEU A 84 12.95 21.73 19.40
C LEU A 84 12.18 23.01 19.70
N ASN A 85 11.58 23.61 18.68
CA ASN A 85 10.86 24.89 18.76
C ASN A 85 11.68 26.00 19.44
N GLY A 86 12.99 26.04 19.17
CA GLY A 86 13.93 27.00 19.73
C GLY A 86 14.45 26.69 21.14
N SER A 87 13.93 25.65 21.81
CA SER A 87 14.41 25.21 23.13
C SER A 87 15.42 24.09 23.00
N GLU A 88 16.56 24.18 23.67
CA GLU A 88 17.52 23.06 23.78
C GLU A 88 16.87 21.91 24.56
N VAL A 89 16.75 20.75 23.92
CA VAL A 89 16.19 19.52 24.53
C VAL A 89 17.25 18.43 24.72
N VAL A 90 18.33 18.51 23.95
CA VAL A 90 19.51 17.66 24.07
C VAL A 90 20.74 18.55 23.87
N GLY A 91 21.69 18.53 24.80
CA GLY A 91 22.90 19.35 24.73
C GLY A 91 24.07 18.73 25.49
N SER A 92 25.07 19.54 25.85
CA SER A 92 26.30 19.08 26.52
C SER A 92 26.08 18.49 27.92
N GLY A 93 24.96 18.80 28.57
CA GLY A 93 24.56 18.22 29.85
C GLY A 93 24.06 16.77 29.73
N ASN A 94 23.73 16.32 28.51
CA ASN A 94 23.34 14.96 28.24
C ASN A 94 24.61 14.17 27.85
N ASN A 95 25.07 13.26 28.72
CA ASN A 95 26.20 12.37 28.40
C ASN A 95 25.82 11.44 27.23
N ILE A 96 26.06 11.88 25.99
CA ILE A 96 25.80 11.08 24.79
C ILE A 96 27.12 10.51 24.31
N THR A 97 27.50 9.41 24.94
CA THR A 97 28.40 8.43 24.34
C THR A 97 27.55 7.35 23.66
N ALA A 98 28.12 6.62 22.68
CA ALA A 98 27.43 5.60 21.88
C ALA A 98 26.30 4.86 22.65
N GLY A 99 25.09 4.84 22.08
CA GLY A 99 23.90 4.30 22.74
C GLY A 99 22.62 5.03 22.39
N LYS A 100 21.57 4.81 23.19
CA LYS A 100 20.24 5.41 23.03
C LYS A 100 19.94 6.34 24.21
N LEU A 101 19.60 7.59 23.92
CA LEU A 101 19.04 8.56 24.86
C LEU A 101 17.58 8.84 24.46
N GLU A 102 16.68 8.87 25.44
CA GLU A 102 15.26 9.20 25.25
C GLU A 102 14.88 10.32 26.23
N VAL A 103 14.35 11.42 25.71
CA VAL A 103 13.99 12.62 26.48
C VAL A 103 12.52 12.95 26.23
N PRO A 104 11.70 13.18 27.27
CA PRO A 104 10.34 13.64 27.10
C PRO A 104 10.32 15.06 26.50
N VAL A 105 9.45 15.28 25.52
CA VAL A 105 9.25 16.59 24.90
C VAL A 105 7.76 16.87 24.71
N THR A 106 7.41 18.14 24.52
CA THR A 106 6.04 18.55 24.19
C THR A 106 6.02 19.06 22.76
N LEU A 107 5.13 18.50 21.93
CA LEU A 107 4.91 18.98 20.57
C LEU A 107 3.77 19.98 20.53
N VAL A 108 3.80 20.81 19.50
CA VAL A 108 2.66 21.57 18.98
C VAL A 108 2.29 21.03 17.61
N LYS A 109 1.36 21.67 16.89
CA LYS A 109 0.99 21.25 15.52
C LYS A 109 2.17 21.36 14.56
N ASP A 110 2.77 22.55 14.47
CA ASP A 110 3.87 22.85 13.57
C ASP A 110 5.16 22.95 14.37
N ASN A 111 6.02 21.94 14.26
CA ASN A 111 7.27 21.89 15.01
C ASN A 111 8.46 22.18 14.11
N VAL A 112 9.50 22.69 14.75
CA VAL A 112 10.79 22.95 14.17
C VAL A 112 11.82 22.19 14.98
N VAL A 113 12.66 21.39 14.32
CA VAL A 113 13.83 20.78 14.95
C VAL A 113 15.10 21.24 14.25
N SER A 114 16.14 21.53 15.04
CA SER A 114 17.50 21.69 14.54
C SER A 114 18.44 20.77 15.28
N VAL A 115 19.36 20.17 14.55
CA VAL A 115 20.28 19.16 15.07
C VAL A 115 21.70 19.54 14.68
N THR A 116 22.63 19.35 15.60
CA THR A 116 24.07 19.38 15.32
C THR A 116 24.70 18.11 15.86
N VAL A 117 25.46 17.41 15.02
CA VAL A 117 26.16 16.17 15.40
C VAL A 117 27.65 16.38 15.19
N ASN A 118 28.43 16.03 16.21
CA ASN A 118 29.89 16.04 16.18
C ASN A 118 30.42 14.63 16.43
N GLY A 119 31.41 14.18 15.66
CA GLY A 119 32.01 12.86 15.85
C GLY A 119 33.20 12.56 14.93
N ALA A 120 33.94 11.50 15.26
CA ALA A 120 35.01 10.95 14.43
C ALA A 120 34.46 10.30 13.13
N PRO A 121 35.31 9.92 12.15
CA PRO A 121 34.87 9.13 10.99
C PRO A 121 34.11 7.86 11.39
N GLU A 122 33.22 7.39 10.51
CA GLU A 122 32.34 6.22 10.74
C GLU A 122 31.33 6.38 11.89
N SER A 123 31.24 7.57 12.48
CA SER A 123 30.17 7.87 13.43
C SER A 123 28.81 7.87 12.75
N SER A 124 27.76 7.56 13.51
CA SER A 124 26.40 7.79 13.06
C SER A 124 25.49 8.21 14.20
N ALA A 125 24.48 9.02 13.86
CA ALA A 125 23.44 9.46 14.77
C ALA A 125 22.08 9.38 14.09
N THR A 126 21.04 9.03 14.83
CA THR A 126 19.65 9.07 14.39
C THR A 126 18.84 9.87 15.41
N ILE A 127 18.11 10.87 14.93
CA ILE A 127 17.20 11.67 15.74
C ILE A 127 15.78 11.29 15.34
N ARG A 128 15.01 10.76 16.29
CA ARG A 128 13.62 10.36 16.06
C ARG A 128 12.71 11.02 17.09
N VAL A 129 11.63 11.65 16.64
CA VAL A 129 10.56 12.11 17.53
C VAL A 129 9.38 11.15 17.40
N LYS A 130 8.97 10.55 18.52
CA LYS A 130 7.85 9.63 18.62
C LYS A 130 6.71 10.22 19.43
N GLN A 131 5.49 9.98 18.98
CA GLN A 131 4.28 10.42 19.67
C GLN A 131 3.19 9.36 19.56
N GLU A 132 2.65 8.96 20.71
CA GLU A 132 1.48 8.11 20.75
C GLU A 132 0.23 8.89 20.33
N ALA A 133 -0.58 8.27 19.49
CA ALA A 133 -1.85 8.81 19.05
C ALA A 133 -2.94 7.74 19.17
N GLN A 134 -4.11 8.14 19.64
CA GLN A 134 -5.33 7.33 19.57
C GLN A 134 -5.95 7.51 18.19
N ILE A 135 -6.02 6.41 17.43
CA ILE A 135 -6.43 6.42 16.03
C ILE A 135 -7.64 5.52 15.87
N THR A 136 -8.71 6.07 15.29
CA THR A 136 -9.87 5.31 14.83
C THR A 136 -10.03 5.54 13.35
N MET A 137 -9.87 4.49 12.56
CA MET A 137 -10.09 4.49 11.11
C MET A 137 -11.15 3.44 10.76
N TYR A 138 -11.93 3.71 9.71
CA TYR A 138 -13.04 2.92 9.19
C TYR A 138 -12.65 2.08 7.97
N VAL A 139 -11.36 1.83 7.80
CA VAL A 139 -10.83 0.94 6.76
C VAL A 139 -11.48 -0.45 6.89
N LYS A 140 -12.00 -0.96 5.77
CA LYS A 140 -12.69 -2.25 5.66
C LYS A 140 -11.75 -3.36 5.19
N SER A 141 -11.06 -3.15 4.08
CA SER A 141 -10.18 -4.16 3.47
C SER A 141 -9.18 -3.59 2.48
N ARG A 142 -8.14 -4.35 2.11
CA ARG A 142 -7.38 -4.10 0.87
C ARG A 142 -8.23 -4.54 -0.31
N MET A 143 -8.59 -3.61 -1.20
CA MET A 143 -9.45 -3.89 -2.34
C MET A 143 -8.66 -4.46 -3.51
N HIS A 144 -7.67 -3.72 -3.99
CA HIS A 144 -6.81 -4.08 -5.12
C HIS A 144 -5.47 -3.38 -5.03
N PHE A 145 -4.52 -3.82 -5.85
CA PHE A 145 -3.37 -3.02 -6.27
C PHE A 145 -3.46 -2.86 -7.78
N ASN A 146 -2.93 -1.78 -8.32
CA ASN A 146 -2.88 -1.63 -9.78
C ASN A 146 -1.66 -2.33 -10.36
N THR A 147 -1.76 -2.71 -11.62
CA THR A 147 -0.58 -3.01 -12.43
C THR A 147 -0.77 -2.26 -13.74
N ASN A 148 0.06 -1.24 -13.93
CA ASN A 148 0.06 -0.44 -15.13
C ASN A 148 0.93 -1.12 -16.18
N VAL A 149 0.40 -1.24 -17.40
CA VAL A 149 1.00 -1.98 -18.51
C VAL A 149 1.04 -1.13 -19.77
N SER A 150 1.98 -1.41 -20.68
CA SER A 150 2.11 -0.67 -21.94
C SER A 150 1.14 -1.14 -23.02
N ASP A 151 0.65 -2.38 -22.91
CA ASP A 151 -0.33 -2.98 -23.83
C ASP A 151 -1.33 -3.79 -23.03
N TYR A 152 -2.54 -3.26 -22.89
CA TYR A 152 -3.60 -3.90 -22.15
C TYR A 152 -4.01 -5.23 -22.76
N GLU A 153 -4.18 -5.33 -24.08
CA GLU A 153 -4.70 -6.55 -24.70
C GLU A 153 -3.74 -7.72 -24.52
N ALA A 154 -2.45 -7.48 -24.73
CA ALA A 154 -1.40 -8.47 -24.53
C ALA A 154 -1.31 -8.88 -23.06
N SER A 155 -1.33 -7.91 -22.15
CA SER A 155 -1.25 -8.15 -20.70
C SER A 155 -2.47 -8.89 -20.18
N SER A 156 -3.67 -8.50 -20.61
CA SER A 156 -4.93 -9.15 -20.25
C SER A 156 -4.90 -10.64 -20.60
N LYS A 157 -4.44 -10.99 -21.81
CA LYS A 157 -4.23 -12.38 -22.26
C LYS A 157 -3.15 -13.10 -21.45
N PHE A 158 -2.09 -12.40 -21.04
CA PHE A 158 -1.05 -12.95 -20.16
C PHE A 158 -1.64 -13.38 -18.80
N TYR A 159 -2.38 -12.50 -18.12
CA TYR A 159 -2.98 -12.84 -16.82
C TYR A 159 -4.08 -13.92 -16.96
N GLU A 160 -4.79 -13.99 -18.08
CA GLU A 160 -5.73 -15.09 -18.37
C GLU A 160 -5.03 -16.45 -18.46
N LYS A 161 -3.85 -16.53 -19.08
CA LYS A 161 -3.04 -17.75 -19.09
C LYS A 161 -2.57 -18.15 -17.69
N LEU A 162 -2.44 -17.19 -16.78
CA LEU A 162 -2.17 -17.43 -15.36
C LEU A 162 -3.42 -17.84 -14.56
N GLY A 163 -4.60 -17.85 -15.16
CA GLY A 163 -5.86 -18.25 -14.52
C GLY A 163 -6.73 -17.10 -14.01
N PHE A 164 -6.35 -15.83 -14.26
CA PHE A 164 -7.18 -14.68 -13.88
C PHE A 164 -8.29 -14.43 -14.90
N GLY A 165 -9.51 -14.23 -14.41
CA GLY A 165 -10.64 -13.77 -15.21
C GLY A 165 -10.89 -12.27 -15.05
N THR A 166 -11.65 -11.71 -16.00
CA THR A 166 -12.20 -10.36 -15.86
C THR A 166 -13.39 -10.37 -14.90
N MET A 167 -13.32 -9.50 -13.88
CA MET A 167 -14.39 -9.27 -12.92
C MET A 167 -15.27 -8.08 -13.30
N MET A 168 -14.66 -6.93 -13.62
CA MET A 168 -15.35 -5.68 -13.94
C MET A 168 -14.43 -4.79 -14.77
N GLY A 169 -14.97 -4.09 -15.78
CA GLY A 169 -14.24 -3.07 -16.54
C GLY A 169 -14.63 -1.65 -16.12
N PHE A 170 -13.84 -0.68 -16.58
CA PHE A 170 -14.06 0.75 -16.32
C PHE A 170 -14.35 1.52 -17.62
N PRO A 171 -14.99 2.70 -17.55
CA PRO A 171 -15.04 3.61 -18.68
C PRO A 171 -13.65 4.08 -19.07
N ASP A 172 -13.34 4.12 -20.37
CA ASP A 172 -12.02 4.54 -20.86
C ASP A 172 -11.74 6.03 -20.59
N SER A 173 -12.79 6.86 -20.59
CA SER A 173 -12.74 8.30 -20.33
C SER A 173 -13.32 8.64 -18.97
N ASN A 174 -12.74 9.65 -18.30
CA ASN A 174 -13.17 10.07 -16.96
C ASN A 174 -13.31 11.60 -16.82
N THR A 175 -13.77 12.02 -15.65
CA THR A 175 -13.99 13.43 -15.28
C THR A 175 -12.68 14.17 -14.99
N GLN A 176 -12.71 15.50 -15.08
CA GLN A 176 -11.60 16.37 -14.68
C GLN A 176 -11.23 16.22 -13.21
N ALA A 177 -12.23 16.07 -12.34
CA ALA A 177 -12.01 15.86 -10.92
C ALA A 177 -11.21 14.56 -10.69
N MET A 178 -11.60 13.48 -11.36
CA MET A 178 -10.87 12.21 -11.30
C MET A 178 -9.44 12.34 -11.82
N ALA A 179 -9.22 13.09 -12.91
CA ALA A 179 -7.88 13.30 -13.45
C ALA A 179 -6.95 13.99 -12.45
N ARG A 180 -7.44 15.04 -11.80
CA ARG A 180 -6.68 15.71 -10.74
C ARG A 180 -6.45 14.78 -9.55
N ALA A 181 -7.43 13.92 -9.20
CA ALA A 181 -7.27 12.91 -8.16
C ALA A 181 -6.15 11.89 -8.47
N MET A 182 -5.92 11.62 -9.75
CA MET A 182 -4.86 10.74 -10.24
C MET A 182 -3.54 11.48 -10.50
N GLY A 183 -3.45 12.77 -10.13
CA GLY A 183 -2.26 13.62 -10.29
C GLY A 183 -2.05 14.23 -11.66
N VAL A 184 -3.03 14.20 -12.55
CA VAL A 184 -2.95 14.86 -13.85
C VAL A 184 -3.12 16.37 -13.64
N GLU A 185 -2.03 17.13 -13.76
CA GLU A 185 -2.01 18.58 -13.48
C GLU A 185 -2.81 19.40 -14.50
N THR A 186 -2.65 19.06 -15.79
CA THR A 186 -3.28 19.73 -16.93
C THR A 186 -4.23 18.77 -17.67
N PRO A 187 -5.38 18.44 -17.06
CA PRO A 187 -6.39 17.65 -17.75
C PRO A 187 -6.91 18.41 -18.98
N THR A 188 -7.42 17.67 -19.98
CA THR A 188 -8.15 18.30 -21.08
C THR A 188 -9.36 19.08 -20.55
N SER A 189 -9.80 20.10 -21.31
CA SER A 189 -10.98 20.90 -20.93
C SER A 189 -12.30 20.16 -21.08
N TYR A 190 -12.30 18.95 -21.65
CA TYR A 190 -13.49 18.14 -21.86
C TYR A 190 -13.72 17.17 -20.69
N ASP A 191 -14.99 16.99 -20.31
CA ASP A 191 -15.42 16.05 -19.28
C ASP A 191 -15.83 14.73 -19.93
N GLY A 192 -14.93 13.74 -19.84
CA GLY A 192 -15.05 12.46 -20.54
C GLY A 192 -16.16 11.56 -20.04
N SER A 193 -16.75 11.83 -18.87
CA SER A 193 -17.84 10.99 -18.35
C SER A 193 -19.14 11.12 -19.15
N LYS A 194 -19.21 12.08 -20.07
CA LYS A 194 -20.38 12.37 -20.92
C LYS A 194 -20.34 11.65 -22.27
N GLY A 195 -19.24 10.96 -22.57
CA GLY A 195 -19.02 10.18 -23.80
C GLY A 195 -18.78 11.04 -25.05
N GLY A 196 -18.01 10.52 -26.01
CA GLY A 196 -17.77 11.13 -27.32
C GLY A 196 -16.30 11.38 -27.61
N GLU A 197 -15.61 12.12 -26.75
CA GLU A 197 -14.17 12.39 -26.85
C GLU A 197 -13.44 11.92 -25.59
N VAL A 198 -12.12 11.79 -25.71
CA VAL A 198 -11.27 11.57 -24.54
C VAL A 198 -11.45 12.75 -23.59
N GLY A 199 -11.87 12.45 -22.36
CA GLY A 199 -11.92 13.41 -21.28
C GLY A 199 -10.53 13.82 -20.82
N SER A 200 -10.43 14.00 -19.52
CA SER A 200 -9.25 14.56 -18.86
C SER A 200 -8.02 13.65 -18.84
N TYR A 201 -8.26 12.34 -18.88
CA TYR A 201 -7.27 11.29 -19.18
C TYR A 201 -7.98 10.16 -19.93
N LEU A 202 -7.19 9.34 -20.62
CA LEU A 202 -7.63 8.11 -21.28
C LEU A 202 -6.88 6.93 -20.68
N LEU A 203 -7.62 5.92 -20.24
CA LEU A 203 -7.05 4.63 -19.89
C LEU A 203 -7.90 3.52 -20.48
N HIS A 204 -7.36 2.31 -20.53
CA HIS A 204 -8.15 1.10 -20.67
C HIS A 204 -7.81 0.18 -19.50
N GLY A 205 -8.82 -0.32 -18.79
CA GLY A 205 -8.54 -1.10 -17.58
C GLY A 205 -9.67 -2.01 -17.13
N GLN A 206 -9.27 -3.08 -16.44
CA GLN A 206 -10.19 -4.04 -15.86
C GLN A 206 -9.65 -4.62 -14.55
N LEU A 207 -10.58 -4.91 -13.64
CA LEU A 207 -10.31 -5.72 -12.46
C LEU A 207 -10.18 -7.18 -12.88
N LYS A 208 -9.01 -7.78 -12.58
CA LYS A 208 -8.69 -9.19 -12.79
C LYS A 208 -8.70 -9.93 -11.45
N SER A 209 -9.32 -11.11 -11.42
CA SER A 209 -9.45 -11.96 -10.22
C SER A 209 -9.37 -13.45 -10.56
N LEU A 210 -8.83 -14.26 -9.65
CA LEU A 210 -8.77 -15.73 -9.75
C LEU A 210 -10.11 -16.40 -9.45
N SER A 211 -11.04 -15.71 -8.77
CA SER A 211 -12.35 -16.24 -8.42
C SER A 211 -13.43 -15.54 -9.23
N ILE A 212 -13.81 -16.15 -10.36
CA ILE A 212 -15.02 -15.76 -11.07
C ILE A 212 -16.20 -16.41 -10.33
N MET A 213 -16.70 -15.72 -9.30
CA MET A 213 -17.97 -15.96 -8.61
C MET A 213 -18.31 -17.43 -8.25
N THR A 214 -17.89 -17.90 -7.06
CA THR A 214 -18.68 -18.87 -6.30
C THR A 214 -19.58 -18.14 -5.30
N TRP A 215 -20.89 -18.33 -5.44
CA TRP A 215 -21.94 -17.71 -4.63
C TRP A 215 -21.80 -18.07 -3.13
N GLY A 216 -21.84 -17.07 -2.24
CA GLY A 216 -21.75 -17.25 -0.77
C GLY A 216 -20.33 -17.34 -0.19
N GLY A 217 -19.29 -17.25 -1.03
CA GLY A 217 -17.89 -17.13 -0.61
C GLY A 217 -17.30 -15.78 -1.00
N ASP A 218 -16.32 -15.32 -0.24
CA ASP A 218 -15.71 -14.00 -0.39
C ASP A 218 -15.02 -13.80 -1.74
N ALA A 219 -15.75 -13.27 -2.72
CA ALA A 219 -15.19 -12.90 -4.04
C ALA A 219 -14.01 -11.91 -3.94
N MET A 220 -13.83 -11.25 -2.79
CA MET A 220 -12.72 -10.35 -2.47
C MET A 220 -11.55 -11.04 -1.75
N LYS A 221 -11.69 -12.27 -1.21
CA LYS A 221 -10.60 -12.95 -0.47
C LYS A 221 -9.46 -13.43 -1.36
N GLY A 222 -9.70 -13.57 -2.66
CA GLY A 222 -8.68 -13.94 -3.66
C GLY A 222 -7.72 -12.81 -4.03
N GLY A 223 -8.03 -11.56 -3.62
CA GLY A 223 -7.38 -10.33 -4.07
C GLY A 223 -7.69 -9.99 -5.53
N ILE A 224 -7.49 -8.72 -5.87
CA ILE A 224 -7.80 -8.16 -7.20
C ILE A 224 -6.58 -7.40 -7.75
N ILE A 225 -6.31 -7.58 -9.05
CA ILE A 225 -5.38 -6.75 -9.82
C ILE A 225 -6.20 -5.75 -10.62
N ASP A 226 -5.94 -4.47 -10.43
CA ASP A 226 -6.49 -3.39 -11.27
C ASP A 226 -5.52 -3.18 -12.44
N LEU A 227 -5.76 -3.90 -13.54
CA LEU A 227 -4.88 -3.92 -14.72
C LEU A 227 -5.22 -2.74 -15.63
N ILE A 228 -4.29 -1.81 -15.82
CA ILE A 228 -4.55 -0.53 -16.48
C ILE A 228 -3.48 -0.23 -17.53
N GLU A 229 -3.88 0.18 -18.73
CA GLU A 229 -3.04 0.90 -19.68
C GLU A 229 -3.43 2.37 -19.67
N PHE A 230 -2.50 3.25 -19.32
CA PHE A 230 -2.71 4.69 -19.44
C PHE A 230 -2.30 5.13 -20.85
N MET A 231 -3.28 5.57 -21.65
CA MET A 231 -3.01 6.10 -22.98
C MET A 231 -2.70 7.60 -22.92
N ILE A 232 -3.40 8.36 -22.06
CA ILE A 232 -3.25 9.81 -21.94
C ILE A 232 -3.40 10.22 -20.47
N PRO A 233 -2.39 10.80 -19.81
CA PRO A 233 -0.99 10.80 -20.23
C PRO A 233 -0.43 9.37 -20.16
N GLY A 234 0.17 8.88 -21.25
CA GLY A 234 0.97 7.66 -21.22
C GLY A 234 2.30 7.86 -20.49
N ASN A 235 2.90 6.77 -20.06
CA ASN A 235 4.24 6.76 -19.46
C ASN A 235 4.88 5.40 -19.73
N ASP A 236 5.96 5.42 -20.53
CA ASP A 236 6.66 4.23 -21.00
C ASP A 236 7.92 3.89 -20.17
N GLU A 237 8.15 4.60 -19.05
CA GLU A 237 9.26 4.29 -18.16
C GLU A 237 9.09 2.90 -17.54
N PRO A 238 10.14 2.05 -17.55
CA PRO A 238 10.02 0.65 -17.19
C PRO A 238 9.79 0.47 -15.68
N PRO A 239 9.12 -0.61 -15.24
CA PRO A 239 8.99 -0.93 -13.82
C PRO A 239 10.35 -1.03 -13.10
N TYR A 240 10.36 -0.95 -11.77
CA TYR A 240 11.57 -1.03 -10.95
C TYR A 240 12.49 -2.17 -11.40
N ALA A 241 13.73 -1.84 -11.72
CA ALA A 241 14.71 -2.81 -12.22
C ALA A 241 15.15 -3.86 -11.18
N LYS A 242 14.97 -3.56 -9.87
CA LYS A 242 15.40 -4.43 -8.76
C LYS A 242 14.39 -4.44 -7.62
N LEU A 243 14.32 -5.58 -6.92
CA LEU A 243 13.40 -5.81 -5.80
C LEU A 243 13.68 -4.97 -4.53
N ASN A 244 14.76 -4.20 -4.46
CA ASN A 244 15.13 -3.38 -3.31
C ASN A 244 14.81 -1.89 -3.44
N HIS A 245 14.15 -1.49 -4.53
CA HIS A 245 13.72 -0.11 -4.76
C HIS A 245 12.58 0.29 -3.82
N LEU A 246 12.54 1.53 -3.31
CA LEU A 246 11.43 1.99 -2.45
C LEU A 246 10.10 1.98 -3.20
N GLY A 247 9.00 1.72 -2.47
CA GLY A 247 7.65 1.60 -3.04
C GLY A 247 7.18 0.15 -3.18
N ILE A 248 6.11 -0.07 -3.95
CA ILE A 248 5.53 -1.41 -4.13
C ILE A 248 6.35 -2.21 -5.15
N ALA A 249 7.31 -2.99 -4.66
CA ALA A 249 8.30 -3.65 -5.51
C ALA A 249 7.82 -4.96 -6.15
N LYS A 250 6.86 -5.65 -5.51
CA LYS A 250 6.26 -6.89 -6.03
C LYS A 250 4.90 -7.18 -5.40
N ALA A 251 4.12 -8.04 -6.05
CA ALA A 251 2.97 -8.70 -5.45
C ALA A 251 3.18 -10.23 -5.37
N THR A 252 2.64 -10.85 -4.34
CA THR A 252 2.75 -12.30 -4.15
C THR A 252 1.53 -13.02 -4.72
N MET A 253 1.75 -14.14 -5.40
CA MET A 253 0.74 -15.08 -5.86
C MET A 253 0.95 -16.41 -5.14
N TYR A 254 -0.04 -16.88 -4.39
CA TYR A 254 0.05 -18.17 -3.71
C TYR A 254 -0.42 -19.30 -4.62
N THR A 255 0.39 -20.35 -4.70
CA THR A 255 0.14 -21.53 -5.53
C THR A 255 0.17 -22.83 -4.71
N ARG A 256 -0.64 -23.80 -5.13
CA ARG A 256 -0.64 -25.16 -4.55
C ARG A 256 0.37 -26.11 -5.18
N ASP A 257 0.98 -25.74 -6.30
CA ASP A 257 2.03 -26.54 -6.94
C ASP A 257 2.99 -25.64 -7.74
N ILE A 258 4.01 -25.15 -7.04
CA ILE A 258 5.02 -24.26 -7.63
C ILE A 258 5.85 -24.96 -8.71
N ALA A 259 6.03 -26.28 -8.63
CA ALA A 259 6.80 -27.03 -9.60
C ALA A 259 6.03 -27.13 -10.92
N ALA A 260 4.74 -27.50 -10.86
CA ALA A 260 3.89 -27.53 -12.04
C ALA A 260 3.71 -26.13 -12.65
N ASP A 261 3.49 -25.12 -11.82
CA ASP A 261 3.31 -23.74 -12.29
C ASP A 261 4.57 -23.17 -12.93
N TYR A 262 5.75 -23.42 -12.35
CA TYR A 262 7.02 -22.99 -12.93
C TYR A 262 7.21 -23.56 -14.34
N GLU A 263 7.01 -24.88 -14.52
CA GLU A 263 7.16 -25.52 -15.83
C GLU A 263 6.12 -25.03 -16.85
N TYR A 264 4.85 -24.91 -16.44
CA TYR A 264 3.80 -24.37 -17.29
C TYR A 264 4.07 -22.92 -17.71
N MET A 265 4.38 -22.05 -16.73
CA MET A 265 4.62 -20.62 -16.97
C MET A 265 5.86 -20.42 -17.85
N LYS A 266 6.93 -21.17 -17.63
CA LYS A 266 8.10 -21.17 -18.51
C LYS A 266 7.73 -21.64 -19.92
N GLY A 267 6.89 -22.67 -20.05
CA GLY A 267 6.40 -23.19 -21.32
C GLY A 267 5.58 -22.18 -22.16
N ILE A 268 4.90 -21.23 -21.50
CA ILE A 268 4.19 -20.13 -22.18
C ILE A 268 5.03 -18.85 -22.30
N GLY A 269 6.31 -18.89 -21.94
CA GLY A 269 7.27 -17.80 -22.13
C GLY A 269 7.40 -16.81 -20.97
N VAL A 270 6.89 -17.12 -19.77
CA VAL A 270 7.10 -16.26 -18.59
C VAL A 270 8.57 -16.22 -18.19
N LYS A 271 9.09 -15.02 -17.93
CA LYS A 271 10.48 -14.81 -17.50
C LYS A 271 10.60 -14.93 -15.98
N PHE A 272 11.39 -15.90 -15.53
CA PHE A 272 11.78 -16.04 -14.13
C PHE A 272 13.21 -15.57 -13.90
N ILE A 273 13.51 -15.01 -12.72
CA ILE A 273 14.90 -14.73 -12.31
C ILE A 273 15.66 -16.07 -12.12
N SER A 274 15.00 -17.05 -11.51
CA SER A 274 15.58 -18.38 -11.25
C SER A 274 14.48 -19.45 -11.14
N ALA A 275 14.90 -20.73 -11.07
CA ALA A 275 14.00 -21.82 -10.68
C ALA A 275 13.55 -21.66 -9.21
N PRO A 276 12.48 -22.35 -8.76
CA PRO A 276 12.01 -22.25 -7.38
C PRO A 276 13.11 -22.59 -6.35
N VAL A 277 13.24 -21.74 -5.34
CA VAL A 277 14.21 -21.88 -4.24
C VAL A 277 13.47 -21.88 -2.89
N THR A 278 14.00 -22.61 -1.91
CA THR A 278 13.47 -22.67 -0.55
C THR A 278 14.25 -21.75 0.39
N ARG A 279 13.53 -20.86 1.09
CA ARG A 279 14.06 -19.97 2.13
C ARG A 279 14.42 -20.75 3.39
N SER A 280 15.19 -20.14 4.28
CA SER A 280 15.56 -20.73 5.57
C SER A 280 14.35 -21.07 6.46
N ASP A 281 13.20 -20.41 6.24
CA ASP A 281 11.95 -20.67 6.96
C ASP A 281 11.07 -21.78 6.35
N GLY A 282 11.58 -22.47 5.32
CA GLY A 282 10.88 -23.54 4.61
C GLY A 282 9.95 -23.06 3.49
N THR A 283 9.76 -21.76 3.31
CA THR A 283 8.94 -21.22 2.21
C THR A 283 9.64 -21.42 0.88
N THR A 284 8.97 -22.06 -0.09
CA THR A 284 9.48 -22.19 -1.46
C THR A 284 8.84 -21.14 -2.36
N PHE A 285 9.66 -20.43 -3.13
CA PHE A 285 9.22 -19.31 -3.97
C PHE A 285 10.00 -19.24 -5.29
N ALA A 286 9.46 -18.50 -6.25
CA ALA A 286 10.14 -18.09 -7.48
C ALA A 286 9.72 -16.67 -7.87
N ILE A 287 10.67 -15.84 -8.33
CA ILE A 287 10.38 -14.49 -8.83
C ILE A 287 10.26 -14.52 -10.35
N PHE A 288 9.19 -13.93 -10.86
CA PHE A 288 8.95 -13.74 -12.29
C PHE A 288 8.49 -12.32 -12.59
N SER A 289 8.48 -11.96 -13.86
CA SER A 289 7.94 -10.68 -14.33
C SER A 289 6.77 -10.88 -15.29
N ASP A 290 5.87 -9.90 -15.33
CA ASP A 290 4.90 -9.76 -16.42
C ASP A 290 5.58 -9.32 -17.74
N LEU A 291 4.77 -8.91 -18.72
CA LEU A 291 5.27 -8.50 -20.04
C LEU A 291 6.09 -7.21 -19.99
N ASP A 292 5.75 -6.30 -19.09
CA ASP A 292 6.39 -4.98 -18.91
C ASP A 292 7.61 -5.04 -17.97
N GLY A 293 7.73 -6.09 -17.16
CA GLY A 293 8.84 -6.27 -16.22
C GLY A 293 8.44 -6.19 -14.75
N THR A 294 7.17 -5.97 -14.43
CA THR A 294 6.65 -5.89 -13.07
C THR A 294 6.91 -7.20 -12.33
N PHE A 295 7.58 -7.14 -11.18
CA PHE A 295 7.89 -8.34 -10.41
C PHE A 295 6.68 -8.92 -9.67
N TYR A 296 6.59 -10.24 -9.72
CA TYR A 296 5.70 -11.05 -8.89
C TYR A 296 6.48 -12.18 -8.22
N GLU A 297 6.04 -12.55 -7.03
CA GLU A 297 6.54 -13.72 -6.31
C GLU A 297 5.50 -14.83 -6.36
N LEU A 298 5.83 -15.95 -6.98
CA LEU A 298 5.06 -17.19 -6.87
C LEU A 298 5.52 -17.91 -5.60
N THR A 299 4.62 -18.13 -4.64
CA THR A 299 4.94 -18.77 -3.36
C THR A 299 4.09 -19.99 -3.10
N GLN A 300 4.75 -21.11 -2.81
CA GLN A 300 4.09 -22.37 -2.45
C GLN A 300 3.29 -22.21 -1.16
N LYS A 301 1.99 -22.46 -1.23
CA LYS A 301 1.06 -22.54 -0.10
C LYS A 301 0.10 -23.69 -0.32
N GLU A 302 -0.02 -24.55 0.70
CA GLU A 302 -0.82 -25.77 0.63
C GLU A 302 -0.26 -26.69 -0.49
N ARG A 303 -0.67 -27.96 -0.53
CA ARG A 303 -0.36 -28.83 -1.67
C ARG A 303 -1.64 -29.51 -2.10
N ASP A 304 -1.94 -29.45 -3.40
CA ASP A 304 -3.06 -30.13 -4.02
C ASP A 304 -2.58 -30.68 -5.36
N ASP A 305 -2.70 -32.00 -5.57
CA ASP A 305 -2.22 -32.68 -6.78
C ASP A 305 -3.27 -32.69 -7.90
N LYS A 306 -4.30 -31.83 -7.82
CA LYS A 306 -5.31 -31.66 -8.88
C LYS A 306 -4.69 -31.04 -10.12
N LYS A 307 -4.85 -31.71 -11.26
CA LYS A 307 -4.48 -31.15 -12.56
C LYS A 307 -5.41 -30.01 -12.95
N ILE A 308 -4.86 -28.80 -13.07
CA ILE A 308 -5.55 -27.61 -13.57
C ILE A 308 -5.05 -27.30 -14.99
N LYS A 309 -5.88 -26.65 -15.82
CA LYS A 309 -5.55 -26.32 -17.22
C LYS A 309 -4.59 -25.12 -17.36
N THR A 310 -4.57 -24.26 -16.35
CA THR A 310 -3.71 -23.07 -16.23
C THR A 310 -2.73 -23.29 -15.08
N THR A 311 -2.62 -22.33 -14.16
CA THR A 311 -1.79 -22.44 -12.95
C THR A 311 -2.60 -22.96 -11.76
N HIS A 312 -1.89 -23.34 -10.70
CA HIS A 312 -2.41 -23.71 -9.39
C HIS A 312 -2.45 -22.49 -8.43
N ILE A 313 -2.32 -21.27 -8.99
CA ILE A 313 -2.48 -20.02 -8.26
C ILE A 313 -3.93 -19.92 -7.79
N PHE A 314 -4.13 -19.62 -6.51
CA PHE A 314 -5.47 -19.61 -5.91
C PHE A 314 -5.82 -18.35 -5.14
N THR A 315 -4.85 -17.51 -4.81
CA THR A 315 -5.08 -16.20 -4.20
C THR A 315 -3.87 -15.29 -4.35
N LEU A 316 -4.11 -13.99 -4.36
CA LEU A 316 -3.08 -12.97 -4.19
C LEU A 316 -2.73 -12.83 -2.70
N GLY A 317 -1.43 -12.93 -2.41
CA GLY A 317 -0.87 -12.72 -1.09
C GLY A 317 -0.61 -11.23 -0.78
N PRO A 318 0.41 -10.93 0.05
CA PRO A 318 0.81 -9.56 0.32
C PRO A 318 1.43 -8.89 -0.91
N ILE A 319 1.25 -7.58 -0.98
CA ILE A 319 2.14 -6.69 -1.74
C ILE A 319 3.36 -6.38 -0.87
N THR A 320 4.54 -6.29 -1.48
CA THR A 320 5.78 -5.93 -0.80
C THR A 320 6.06 -4.45 -1.00
N ILE A 321 6.04 -3.70 0.09
CA ILE A 321 6.32 -2.26 0.12
C ILE A 321 7.68 -2.06 0.78
N ASN A 322 8.64 -1.60 -0.01
CA ASN A 322 9.97 -1.28 0.47
C ASN A 322 9.99 0.13 1.04
N VAL A 323 10.55 0.28 2.24
CA VAL A 323 10.51 1.50 3.05
C VAL A 323 11.91 1.88 3.53
N SER A 324 12.18 3.17 3.70
CA SER A 324 13.49 3.64 4.20
C SER A 324 13.67 3.44 5.72
N ASP A 325 12.56 3.27 6.45
CA ASP A 325 12.56 3.01 7.88
C ASP A 325 11.36 2.14 8.30
N PHE A 326 11.64 0.89 8.68
CA PHE A 326 10.59 -0.08 9.01
C PHE A 326 9.71 0.38 10.18
N GLU A 327 10.29 1.00 11.22
CA GLU A 327 9.53 1.39 12.41
C GLU A 327 8.56 2.54 12.11
N ARG A 328 9.01 3.56 11.39
CA ARG A 328 8.16 4.67 10.94
C ARG A 328 6.99 4.16 10.10
N SER A 329 7.26 3.35 9.10
CA SER A 329 6.23 2.89 8.16
C SER A 329 5.31 1.83 8.79
N SER A 330 5.84 0.92 9.63
CA SER A 330 5.00 -0.02 10.38
C SER A 330 4.01 0.68 11.30
N ALA A 331 4.40 1.76 11.99
CA ALA A 331 3.47 2.54 12.81
C ALA A 331 2.41 3.23 11.94
N TRP A 332 2.79 3.75 10.77
CA TRP A 332 1.85 4.35 9.84
C TRP A 332 0.77 3.35 9.36
N TYR A 333 1.16 2.14 8.96
CA TYR A 333 0.19 1.11 8.54
C TYR A 333 -0.67 0.58 9.69
N GLN A 334 -0.22 0.68 10.94
CA GLN A 334 -1.06 0.39 12.12
C GLN A 334 -2.27 1.31 12.23
N MET A 335 -2.18 2.57 11.75
CA MET A 335 -3.34 3.45 11.67
C MET A 335 -4.47 2.83 10.82
N MET A 336 -4.11 2.11 9.76
CA MET A 336 -5.04 1.42 8.85
C MET A 336 -5.53 0.07 9.41
N GLY A 337 -5.14 -0.28 10.64
CA GLY A 337 -5.52 -1.51 11.34
C GLY A 337 -4.62 -2.72 11.08
N TYR A 338 -3.47 -2.55 10.42
CA TYR A 338 -2.48 -3.61 10.23
C TYR A 338 -1.67 -3.84 11.50
N LYS A 339 -1.36 -5.10 11.83
CA LYS A 339 -0.46 -5.45 12.94
C LYS A 339 0.62 -6.39 12.45
N VAL A 340 1.80 -6.35 13.08
CA VAL A 340 2.88 -7.31 12.79
C VAL A 340 2.36 -8.71 13.06
N PHE A 341 2.33 -9.53 12.02
CA PHE A 341 1.89 -10.92 12.09
C PHE A 341 3.07 -11.88 12.16
N LYS A 342 4.11 -11.62 11.35
CA LYS A 342 5.34 -12.42 11.31
C LYS A 342 6.52 -11.56 10.89
N GLU A 343 7.58 -11.55 11.69
CA GLU A 343 8.86 -10.93 11.30
C GLU A 343 9.55 -11.74 10.19
N LEU A 344 10.21 -11.04 9.27
CA LEU A 344 11.00 -11.67 8.23
C LEU A 344 12.42 -11.95 8.74
N PRO A 345 13.05 -13.07 8.34
CA PRO A 345 14.48 -13.27 8.56
C PRO A 345 15.29 -12.09 8.02
N SER A 346 16.23 -11.59 8.82
CA SER A 346 17.05 -10.43 8.43
C SER A 346 18.00 -10.69 7.25
N THR A 347 18.27 -11.95 6.93
CA THR A 347 19.12 -12.41 5.83
C THR A 347 18.77 -13.86 5.49
N ASP A 348 19.28 -14.37 4.36
CA ASP A 348 19.16 -15.76 3.94
C ASP A 348 20.44 -16.19 3.19
N SER A 349 20.42 -17.38 2.58
CA SER A 349 21.51 -17.92 1.78
C SER A 349 21.80 -17.06 0.54
N LEU A 350 22.99 -17.23 -0.03
CA LEU A 350 23.35 -16.58 -1.30
C LEU A 350 22.48 -17.08 -2.46
N GLU A 351 22.01 -18.33 -2.40
CA GLU A 351 21.09 -18.89 -3.39
C GLU A 351 19.75 -18.16 -3.38
N VAL A 352 19.18 -17.90 -2.20
CA VAL A 352 17.95 -17.11 -2.04
C VAL A 352 18.17 -15.67 -2.52
N ALA A 353 19.31 -15.05 -2.19
CA ALA A 353 19.63 -13.71 -2.69
C ALA A 353 19.69 -13.65 -4.23
N LYS A 354 20.34 -14.64 -4.87
CA LYS A 354 20.38 -14.78 -6.33
C LYS A 354 19.01 -15.02 -6.94
N ALA A 355 18.16 -15.80 -6.27
CA ALA A 355 16.77 -16.01 -6.70
C ALA A 355 15.91 -14.74 -6.65
N MET A 356 16.33 -13.75 -5.86
CA MET A 356 15.76 -12.41 -5.77
C MET A 356 16.48 -11.38 -6.67
N GLY A 357 17.46 -11.81 -7.48
CA GLY A 357 18.17 -10.94 -8.42
C GLY A 357 19.37 -10.19 -7.82
N PHE A 358 19.93 -10.66 -6.71
CA PHE A 358 21.10 -10.06 -6.07
C PHE A 358 22.32 -10.99 -6.10
N ASP A 359 23.48 -10.46 -6.48
CA ASP A 359 24.74 -11.21 -6.56
C ASP A 359 25.42 -11.43 -5.19
N GLU A 360 24.95 -10.73 -4.17
CA GLU A 360 25.47 -10.75 -2.81
C GLU A 360 24.35 -11.02 -1.80
N LYS A 361 24.73 -11.51 -0.62
CA LYS A 361 23.76 -11.69 0.48
C LYS A 361 23.14 -10.35 0.86
N TYR A 362 21.83 -10.37 1.08
CA TYR A 362 21.12 -9.20 1.55
C TYR A 362 21.04 -9.13 3.07
N LYS A 363 20.76 -7.94 3.58
CA LYS A 363 20.33 -7.67 4.94
C LYS A 363 19.09 -6.78 4.91
N ILE A 364 18.04 -7.19 5.61
CA ILE A 364 16.76 -6.49 5.70
C ILE A 364 16.28 -6.39 7.15
N LYS A 365 15.37 -5.44 7.39
CA LYS A 365 14.45 -5.45 8.54
C LYS A 365 13.04 -5.40 7.98
N GLY A 366 12.21 -6.39 8.29
CA GLY A 366 10.88 -6.44 7.70
C GLY A 366 9.92 -7.38 8.41
N ALA A 367 8.65 -7.29 8.04
CA ALA A 367 7.58 -8.15 8.57
C ALA A 367 6.42 -8.25 7.59
N ILE A 368 5.71 -9.36 7.66
CA ILE A 368 4.33 -9.46 7.17
C ILE A 368 3.44 -8.81 8.22
N LEU A 369 2.69 -7.81 7.80
CA LEU A 369 1.64 -7.18 8.56
C LEU A 369 0.29 -7.70 8.08
N LYS A 370 -0.62 -7.99 9.01
CA LYS A 370 -1.95 -8.53 8.73
C LYS A 370 -3.03 -7.68 9.39
N ARG A 371 -4.16 -7.51 8.71
CA ARG A 371 -5.41 -7.01 9.31
C ARG A 371 -6.27 -8.19 9.70
N GLU A 372 -6.59 -8.30 10.99
CA GLU A 372 -7.40 -9.42 11.48
C GLU A 372 -8.85 -9.40 10.95
N LYS A 373 -9.40 -8.20 10.68
CA LYS A 373 -10.80 -8.05 10.25
C LYS A 373 -11.10 -8.72 8.90
N ASP A 374 -10.20 -8.62 7.93
CA ASP A 374 -10.39 -9.14 6.56
C ASP A 374 -9.31 -10.14 6.14
N GLY A 375 -8.26 -10.32 6.94
CA GLY A 375 -7.15 -11.22 6.64
C GLY A 375 -6.17 -10.69 5.59
N SER A 376 -6.34 -9.46 5.10
CA SER A 376 -5.42 -8.88 4.13
C SER A 376 -4.05 -8.66 4.75
N MET A 377 -3.02 -8.81 3.91
CA MET A 377 -1.63 -8.70 4.30
C MET A 377 -0.88 -7.71 3.43
N ILE A 378 0.14 -7.09 4.02
CA ILE A 378 1.21 -6.34 3.36
C ILE A 378 2.55 -6.84 3.90
N GLU A 379 3.58 -6.83 3.08
CA GLU A 379 4.95 -7.14 3.49
C GLU A 379 5.73 -5.82 3.49
N LEU A 380 6.20 -5.38 4.66
CA LEU A 380 7.02 -4.18 4.77
C LEU A 380 8.49 -4.58 4.90
N VAL A 381 9.35 -4.00 4.04
CA VAL A 381 10.77 -4.35 4.00
C VAL A 381 11.62 -3.10 3.97
N GLN A 382 12.50 -2.94 4.95
CA GLN A 382 13.60 -2.00 4.91
C GLN A 382 14.87 -2.72 4.44
N TRP A 383 15.34 -2.39 3.24
CA TRP A 383 16.60 -2.90 2.71
C TRP A 383 17.77 -2.16 3.34
N ILE A 384 18.60 -2.91 4.07
CA ILE A 384 19.84 -2.41 4.69
C ILE A 384 21.01 -2.59 3.72
N THR A 385 21.08 -3.74 3.06
CA THR A 385 22.09 -4.02 2.02
C THR A 385 21.53 -5.07 1.04
N PRO A 386 21.62 -4.88 -0.28
CA PRO A 386 21.95 -3.62 -0.94
C PRO A 386 20.84 -2.58 -0.70
N HIS A 387 21.22 -1.35 -0.33
CA HIS A 387 20.28 -0.27 -0.12
C HIS A 387 20.05 0.49 -1.45
N ASN A 388 18.80 0.74 -1.82
CA ASN A 388 18.46 1.68 -2.88
C ASN A 388 17.67 2.86 -2.26
N PRO A 389 18.20 4.11 -2.31
CA PRO A 389 17.54 5.29 -1.78
C PRO A 389 16.58 5.97 -2.78
N GLU A 390 16.45 5.48 -4.01
CA GLU A 390 15.58 6.07 -5.04
C GLU A 390 14.12 6.08 -4.57
N PRO A 391 13.40 7.21 -4.75
CA PRO A 391 12.04 7.37 -4.24
C PRO A 391 11.04 6.52 -5.03
N PRO A 392 9.89 6.13 -4.44
CA PRO A 392 8.81 5.45 -5.16
C PRO A 392 8.33 6.24 -6.39
N TYR A 393 7.58 5.59 -7.28
CA TYR A 393 6.95 6.25 -8.43
C TYR A 393 6.20 7.53 -8.02
N GLY A 394 6.43 8.60 -8.79
CA GLY A 394 5.80 9.90 -8.58
C GLY A 394 4.40 10.01 -9.20
N MET A 395 3.83 11.21 -9.13
CA MET A 395 2.60 11.56 -9.84
C MET A 395 2.91 11.97 -11.30
N PRO A 396 1.96 11.81 -12.25
CA PRO A 396 0.67 11.12 -12.12
C PRO A 396 0.81 9.59 -11.96
N ILE A 397 -0.26 8.90 -11.55
CA ILE A 397 -0.23 7.44 -11.24
C ILE A 397 -0.11 6.52 -12.48
N ASN A 398 0.52 6.99 -13.56
CA ASN A 398 0.54 6.33 -14.87
C ASN A 398 1.80 5.51 -15.15
N HIS A 399 2.78 5.48 -14.23
CA HIS A 399 4.03 4.72 -14.40
C HIS A 399 3.77 3.21 -14.50
N LEU A 400 4.49 2.50 -15.38
CA LEU A 400 4.40 1.05 -15.51
C LEU A 400 4.76 0.33 -14.19
N GLY A 401 4.08 -0.79 -13.93
CA GLY A 401 4.21 -1.56 -12.69
C GLY A 401 3.16 -1.23 -11.63
N ILE A 402 3.46 -1.58 -10.37
CA ILE A 402 2.52 -1.41 -9.25
C ILE A 402 2.67 -0.01 -8.65
N ALA A 403 1.89 0.95 -9.16
CA ALA A 403 1.98 2.35 -8.75
C ALA A 403 1.28 2.68 -7.43
N ARG A 404 0.21 1.95 -7.09
CA ARG A 404 -0.67 2.21 -5.95
C ARG A 404 -1.38 0.95 -5.43
N THR A 405 -1.87 1.05 -4.20
CA THR A 405 -2.81 0.11 -3.62
C THR A 405 -4.02 0.83 -3.05
N ALA A 406 -5.21 0.24 -3.20
CA ALA A 406 -6.46 0.79 -2.72
C ALA A 406 -7.01 0.00 -1.52
N PHE A 407 -7.53 0.74 -0.54
CA PHE A 407 -8.23 0.22 0.62
C PHE A 407 -9.68 0.71 0.64
N GLY A 408 -10.60 -0.19 0.96
CA GLY A 408 -12.00 0.17 1.14
C GLY A 408 -12.20 0.90 2.47
N THR A 409 -13.03 1.94 2.51
CA THR A 409 -13.45 2.60 3.76
C THR A 409 -14.97 2.52 3.99
N GLY A 410 -15.36 2.66 5.24
CA GLY A 410 -16.75 2.82 5.68
C GLY A 410 -17.17 4.24 6.03
N ASP A 411 -16.20 5.16 6.14
CA ASP A 411 -16.46 6.57 6.39
C ASP A 411 -15.27 7.37 5.83
N MET A 412 -15.40 7.77 4.57
CA MET A 412 -14.36 8.52 3.86
C MET A 412 -13.97 9.81 4.59
N GLU A 413 -14.96 10.59 5.03
CA GLU A 413 -14.73 11.90 5.64
C GLU A 413 -14.03 11.78 6.99
N ALA A 414 -14.45 10.82 7.82
CA ALA A 414 -13.80 10.58 9.11
C ALA A 414 -12.36 10.09 8.93
N ASP A 415 -12.10 9.16 8.01
CA ASP A 415 -10.76 8.66 7.73
C ASP A 415 -9.83 9.76 7.21
N VAL A 416 -10.31 10.60 6.28
CA VAL A 416 -9.54 11.73 5.77
C VAL A 416 -9.26 12.75 6.87
N ALA A 417 -10.21 13.03 7.75
CA ALA A 417 -10.00 13.92 8.89
C ALA A 417 -8.91 13.40 9.84
N VAL A 418 -8.90 12.10 10.12
CA VAL A 418 -7.87 11.45 10.95
C VAL A 418 -6.50 11.52 10.26
N LEU A 419 -6.40 11.15 8.99
CA LEU A 419 -5.16 11.22 8.22
C LEU A 419 -4.60 12.65 8.16
N LYS A 420 -5.45 13.66 7.90
CA LYS A 420 -5.06 15.08 7.92
C LYS A 420 -4.56 15.51 9.31
N ALA A 421 -5.24 15.09 10.39
CA ALA A 421 -4.81 15.38 11.75
C ALA A 421 -3.45 14.74 12.10
N GLN A 422 -3.07 13.64 11.44
CA GLN A 422 -1.77 13.01 11.60
C GLN A 422 -0.68 13.56 10.66
N GLY A 423 -0.99 14.57 9.82
CA GLY A 423 -0.02 15.20 8.92
C GLY A 423 0.24 14.42 7.63
N VAL A 424 -0.66 13.51 7.24
CA VAL A 424 -0.56 12.77 5.96
C VAL A 424 -0.69 13.73 4.79
N LYS A 425 0.17 13.57 3.79
CA LYS A 425 0.15 14.36 2.55
C LYS A 425 -0.81 13.72 1.55
N PHE A 426 -1.71 14.52 1.01
CA PHE A 426 -2.71 14.11 0.04
C PHE A 426 -2.30 14.50 -1.38
N VAL A 427 -2.65 13.65 -2.34
CA VAL A 427 -2.57 13.95 -3.78
C VAL A 427 -3.72 14.89 -4.15
N SER A 428 -4.92 14.62 -3.62
CA SER A 428 -6.13 15.35 -3.94
C SER A 428 -7.10 15.42 -2.76
N ASP A 429 -8.15 16.23 -2.93
CA ASP A 429 -9.35 16.15 -2.10
C ASP A 429 -10.18 14.90 -2.43
N ILE A 430 -11.16 14.62 -1.57
CA ILE A 430 -12.14 13.55 -1.79
C ILE A 430 -12.87 13.81 -3.11
N THR A 431 -12.85 12.81 -3.98
CA THR A 431 -13.35 12.92 -5.35
C THR A 431 -14.43 11.88 -5.61
N PRO A 432 -15.63 12.27 -6.09
CA PRO A 432 -16.65 11.32 -6.53
C PRO A 432 -16.12 10.41 -7.65
N CYS A 433 -16.23 9.09 -7.51
CA CYS A 433 -15.64 8.16 -8.49
C CYS A 433 -16.54 7.97 -9.71
N CYS A 434 -15.95 8.14 -10.88
CA CYS A 434 -16.23 7.39 -12.10
C CYS A 434 -17.58 7.64 -12.82
N SER A 435 -18.50 8.43 -12.25
CA SER A 435 -19.76 8.83 -12.92
C SER A 435 -20.16 10.29 -12.68
N GLY A 436 -19.23 11.14 -12.24
CA GLY A 436 -19.50 12.55 -11.95
C GLY A 436 -20.07 12.80 -10.55
N PRO A 437 -20.64 14.00 -10.30
CA PRO A 437 -21.04 14.45 -8.96
C PRO A 437 -22.09 13.56 -8.27
N ASP A 438 -22.92 12.84 -9.04
CA ASP A 438 -23.95 11.94 -8.52
C ASP A 438 -23.42 10.52 -8.25
N SER A 439 -22.10 10.32 -8.28
CA SER A 439 -21.51 9.01 -8.02
C SER A 439 -21.84 8.55 -6.60
N PRO A 440 -22.30 7.29 -6.43
CA PRO A 440 -22.55 6.76 -5.11
C PRO A 440 -21.24 6.54 -4.32
N GLY A 441 -20.07 6.50 -4.98
CA GLY A 441 -18.77 6.25 -4.35
C GLY A 441 -17.79 7.41 -4.46
N SER A 442 -16.76 7.39 -3.62
CA SER A 442 -15.71 8.41 -3.59
C SER A 442 -14.33 7.76 -3.45
N ILE A 443 -13.30 8.48 -3.87
CA ILE A 443 -11.91 8.08 -3.69
C ILE A 443 -11.06 9.24 -3.19
N VAL A 444 -9.92 8.92 -2.60
CA VAL A 444 -8.87 9.88 -2.28
C VAL A 444 -7.51 9.20 -2.29
N ALA A 445 -6.51 9.83 -2.91
CA ALA A 445 -5.14 9.36 -2.95
C ALA A 445 -4.23 10.20 -2.03
N PHE A 446 -3.27 9.55 -1.40
CA PHE A 446 -2.33 10.13 -0.45
C PHE A 446 -1.04 9.29 -0.38
N PHE A 447 -0.07 9.78 0.37
CA PHE A 447 1.25 9.16 0.46
C PHE A 447 1.48 8.47 1.80
N ASP A 448 2.14 7.31 1.76
CA ASP A 448 2.80 6.74 2.93
C ASP A 448 4.04 7.58 3.34
N PRO A 449 4.75 7.24 4.44
CA PRO A 449 5.91 8.02 4.89
C PRO A 449 7.09 8.10 3.91
N ASP A 450 7.16 7.20 2.92
CA ASP A 450 8.23 7.10 1.94
C ASP A 450 7.81 7.65 0.55
N GLY A 451 6.54 7.99 0.37
CA GLY A 451 5.99 8.51 -0.88
C GLY A 451 5.26 7.48 -1.73
N THR A 452 5.05 6.26 -1.24
CA THR A 452 4.21 5.27 -1.92
C THR A 452 2.77 5.75 -1.98
N ILE A 453 2.13 5.61 -3.13
CA ILE A 453 0.76 6.09 -3.33
C ILE A 453 -0.24 5.08 -2.76
N ILE A 454 -1.09 5.57 -1.87
CA ILE A 454 -2.16 4.83 -1.21
C ILE A 454 -3.49 5.48 -1.54
N GLU A 455 -4.52 4.67 -1.76
CA GLU A 455 -5.87 5.13 -2.05
C GLU A 455 -6.87 4.62 -1.01
N LEU A 456 -7.80 5.48 -0.60
CA LEU A 456 -9.05 5.06 0.02
C LEU A 456 -10.14 5.10 -1.04
N ALA A 457 -11.01 4.09 -1.04
CA ALA A 457 -12.18 4.01 -1.89
C ALA A 457 -13.42 3.68 -1.05
N GLU A 458 -14.49 4.44 -1.26
CA GLU A 458 -15.78 4.21 -0.65
C GLU A 458 -16.79 3.79 -1.71
N GLN A 459 -17.42 2.64 -1.51
CA GLN A 459 -18.51 2.18 -2.37
C GLN A 459 -19.84 2.66 -1.79
N GLY A 460 -20.65 3.33 -2.59
CA GLY A 460 -21.95 3.78 -2.12
C GLY A 460 -22.97 2.69 -1.90
N ILE A 461 -23.90 2.97 -1.00
CA ILE A 461 -25.00 2.09 -0.58
C ILE A 461 -25.85 1.60 -1.79
N VAL A 462 -26.04 2.43 -2.82
CA VAL A 462 -26.81 2.05 -4.02
C VAL A 462 -26.07 1.03 -4.90
N SER A 463 -24.74 1.03 -4.90
CA SER A 463 -23.95 0.01 -5.64
C SER A 463 -24.14 -1.38 -5.04
N GLN A 464 -24.26 -1.47 -3.71
CA GLN A 464 -24.48 -2.74 -2.99
C GLN A 464 -25.89 -3.28 -3.23
N VAL A 465 -26.90 -2.41 -3.30
CA VAL A 465 -28.30 -2.78 -3.58
C VAL A 465 -28.51 -3.11 -5.06
N SER A 466 -27.85 -2.42 -5.99
CA SER A 466 -27.95 -2.70 -7.44
C SER A 466 -27.23 -3.98 -7.84
N MET A 467 -26.07 -4.30 -7.24
CA MET A 467 -25.45 -5.63 -7.35
C MET A 467 -26.42 -6.74 -6.89
N PHE A 468 -27.12 -6.52 -5.77
CA PHE A 468 -28.12 -7.46 -5.27
C PHE A 468 -29.36 -7.58 -6.18
N TRP A 469 -29.82 -6.48 -6.78
CA TRP A 469 -31.00 -6.49 -7.68
C TRP A 469 -30.72 -7.10 -9.05
N ASN A 470 -29.55 -6.82 -9.65
CA ASN A 470 -29.14 -7.45 -10.91
C ASN A 470 -28.93 -8.96 -10.72
N TRP A 471 -28.35 -9.37 -9.59
CA TRP A 471 -28.32 -10.79 -9.19
C TRP A 471 -29.71 -11.43 -9.15
N LYS A 472 -30.70 -10.73 -8.56
CA LYS A 472 -32.07 -11.26 -8.45
C LYS A 472 -32.76 -11.41 -9.81
N LYS A 473 -32.46 -10.53 -10.77
CA LYS A 473 -32.95 -10.66 -12.15
C LYS A 473 -32.36 -11.91 -12.82
N ASP A 474 -31.06 -12.13 -12.68
CA ASP A 474 -30.40 -13.30 -13.30
C ASP A 474 -30.82 -14.65 -12.70
N GLN A 475 -31.37 -14.68 -11.47
CA GLN A 475 -31.98 -15.85 -10.85
C GLN A 475 -33.44 -16.10 -11.28
N ILE A 476 -34.12 -15.07 -11.79
CA ILE A 476 -35.53 -15.15 -12.23
C ILE A 476 -35.61 -15.47 -13.73
N PHE A 477 -34.55 -15.19 -14.49
CA PHE A 477 -34.46 -15.40 -15.94
C PHE A 477 -33.49 -16.52 -16.37
N LYS A 478 -33.04 -17.35 -15.42
CA LYS A 478 -32.55 -18.72 -15.68
C LYS A 478 -33.63 -19.70 -15.24
#